data_AF-X0UAT4-F1
#
_entry.id   AF-X0UAT4-F1
#
_cell.length_a   1.000
_cell.length_b   1.000
_cell.length_c   1.000
_cell.angle_alpha   90.00
_cell.angle_beta   90.00
_cell.angle_gamma   90.00
#
_symmetry.space_group_name_H-M   'P 1'
#
loop_
_entity.id
_entity.type
_entity.pdbx_description
1 polymer ?
#
loop_
_entity_poly.entity_id
_entity_poly.type
_entity_poly.pdbx_seq_one_letter_code
_entity_poly.pdbx_strand_id
1 'polypeptide(L)'
;TQGKPIEMVQQGLKQIKHQLSEDVDICGVATTGSARYLAGVIVGADLVKNEITSHAVATLQYIPEVQTIIEIGGQDSKIIIVRDGIVTDFGMNTVCAAGTGSFLDHQALRLNMSIEEFAQRALGSQAPVRIAGRCTVFAESDMVHKQQMGHRIEDILYGLCQALVRNYLNNVALGKDIKPPIVFQGGVAFNQAIVKALQEELDAEVIVPSHHEIMGAIGAALLANEEMVDNNNGSQFKGFSVSEVKYHTSSFECKACPNLCEVAQLSLNGQVLAR
;
A
#
# COMPACT_ATOMS: atom_id res chain seq x y z
N THR A 1 -7.30 -7.65 -0.57
CA THR A 1 -7.46 -8.85 0.29
C THR A 1 -8.91 -9.29 0.47
N GLN A 2 -9.94 -8.47 0.15
CA GLN A 2 -11.37 -8.80 0.36
C GLN A 2 -11.67 -9.29 1.80
N GLY A 3 -10.91 -8.82 2.79
CA GLY A 3 -11.06 -9.25 4.19
C GLY A 3 -10.50 -10.63 4.52
N LYS A 4 -9.77 -11.29 3.61
CA LYS A 4 -9.24 -12.65 3.79
C LYS A 4 -7.71 -12.73 3.77
N PRO A 5 -7.01 -12.14 4.76
CA PRO A 5 -5.56 -12.00 4.72
C PRO A 5 -4.81 -13.34 4.68
N ILE A 6 -5.29 -14.36 5.39
CA ILE A 6 -4.65 -15.69 5.43
C ILE A 6 -4.69 -16.35 4.06
N GLU A 7 -5.88 -16.41 3.44
CA GLU A 7 -6.06 -17.01 2.12
C GLU A 7 -5.16 -16.32 1.08
N MET A 8 -5.01 -15.00 1.17
CA MET A 8 -4.15 -14.23 0.26
C MET A 8 -2.66 -14.56 0.43
N VAL A 9 -2.17 -14.68 1.67
CA VAL A 9 -0.79 -15.12 1.93
C VAL A 9 -0.57 -16.52 1.37
N GLN A 10 -1.48 -17.46 1.62
CA GLN A 10 -1.37 -18.83 1.12
C GLN A 10 -1.41 -18.91 -0.41
N GLN A 11 -2.25 -18.10 -1.05
CA GLN A 11 -2.31 -18.01 -2.50
C GLN A 11 -1.01 -17.43 -3.08
N GLY A 12 -0.47 -16.37 -2.48
CA GLY A 12 0.82 -15.79 -2.89
C GLY A 12 1.96 -16.81 -2.80
N LEU A 13 2.03 -17.57 -1.71
CA LEU A 13 3.02 -18.64 -1.56
C LEU A 13 2.89 -19.73 -2.62
N LYS A 14 1.66 -20.13 -3.00
CA LYS A 14 1.44 -21.10 -4.09
C LYS A 14 1.94 -20.57 -5.42
N GLN A 15 1.69 -19.29 -5.70
CA GLN A 15 2.15 -18.64 -6.93
C GLN A 15 3.68 -18.57 -6.97
N ILE A 16 4.31 -18.17 -5.86
CA ILE A 16 5.78 -18.15 -5.74
C ILE A 16 6.35 -19.56 -5.95
N LYS A 17 5.82 -20.59 -5.26
CA LYS A 17 6.27 -21.98 -5.43
C LYS A 17 6.21 -22.45 -6.89
N HIS A 18 5.18 -22.04 -7.62
CA HIS A 18 5.03 -22.44 -9.02
C HIS A 18 6.00 -21.74 -9.97
N GLN A 19 6.52 -20.57 -9.59
CA GLN A 19 7.46 -19.78 -10.38
C GLN A 19 8.93 -20.07 -10.02
N LEU A 20 9.20 -20.58 -8.82
CA LEU A 20 10.53 -20.98 -8.39
C LEU A 20 10.93 -22.33 -9.00
N SER A 21 12.22 -22.46 -9.33
CA SER A 21 12.81 -23.75 -9.69
C SER A 21 13.03 -24.62 -8.44
N GLU A 22 13.07 -25.94 -8.62
CA GLU A 22 13.17 -26.91 -7.51
C GLU A 22 14.50 -26.84 -6.73
N ASP A 23 15.50 -26.16 -7.28
CA ASP A 23 16.85 -25.99 -6.72
C ASP A 23 17.02 -24.71 -5.90
N VAL A 24 15.95 -23.92 -5.71
CA VAL A 24 16.01 -22.69 -4.90
C VAL A 24 15.85 -23.02 -3.42
N ASP A 25 16.85 -22.63 -2.62
CA ASP A 25 16.74 -22.63 -1.17
C ASP A 25 16.31 -21.24 -0.66
N ILE A 26 15.41 -21.23 0.32
CA ILE A 26 14.91 -19.99 0.93
C ILE A 26 15.76 -19.67 2.15
N CYS A 27 16.74 -18.79 1.97
CA CYS A 27 17.69 -18.45 3.03
C CYS A 27 17.14 -17.45 4.06
N GLY A 28 15.99 -16.83 3.81
CA GLY A 28 15.37 -15.88 4.73
C GLY A 28 14.01 -15.41 4.25
N VAL A 29 13.12 -15.10 5.20
CA VAL A 29 11.77 -14.58 4.94
C VAL A 29 11.48 -13.38 5.83
N ALA A 30 11.08 -12.27 5.22
CA ALA A 30 10.52 -11.14 5.96
C ALA A 30 9.04 -10.90 5.62
N THR A 31 8.32 -10.33 6.58
CA THR A 31 6.98 -9.79 6.34
C THR A 31 6.89 -8.32 6.71
N THR A 32 6.14 -7.58 5.88
CA THR A 32 5.76 -6.19 6.09
C THR A 32 4.28 -6.02 5.78
N GLY A 33 3.76 -4.79 5.87
CA GLY A 33 2.33 -4.53 5.71
C GLY A 33 1.56 -4.38 7.03
N SER A 34 0.29 -4.02 6.88
CA SER A 34 -0.69 -3.96 7.97
C SER A 34 -0.93 -5.33 8.63
N ALA A 35 -0.85 -6.42 7.86
CA ALA A 35 -1.02 -7.80 8.33
C ALA A 35 0.31 -8.54 8.61
N ARG A 36 1.44 -7.83 8.71
CA ARG A 36 2.78 -8.43 8.79
C ARG A 36 2.97 -9.48 9.88
N TYR A 37 2.39 -9.29 11.06
CA TYR A 37 2.54 -10.23 12.17
C TYR A 37 1.77 -11.52 11.91
N LEU A 38 0.55 -11.40 11.40
CA LEU A 38 -0.25 -12.55 10.97
C LEU A 38 0.47 -13.34 9.86
N ALA A 39 0.92 -12.63 8.82
CA ALA A 39 1.70 -13.23 7.75
C ALA A 39 2.97 -13.90 8.29
N GLY A 40 3.68 -13.24 9.20
CA GLY A 40 4.92 -13.73 9.81
C GLY A 40 4.72 -15.04 10.57
N VAL A 41 3.63 -15.15 11.34
CA VAL A 41 3.27 -16.40 12.04
C VAL A 41 2.95 -17.52 11.05
N ILE A 42 2.26 -17.22 9.95
CA ILE A 42 1.88 -18.21 8.93
C ILE A 42 3.11 -18.75 8.22
N VAL A 43 3.98 -17.86 7.74
CA VAL A 43 5.14 -18.25 6.92
C VAL A 43 6.33 -18.72 7.74
N GLY A 44 6.40 -18.35 9.02
CA GLY A 44 7.63 -18.49 9.80
C GLY A 44 8.66 -17.46 9.37
N ALA A 45 8.29 -16.17 9.43
CA ALA A 45 9.19 -15.10 9.03
C ALA A 45 10.35 -14.97 10.02
N ASP A 46 11.56 -14.82 9.49
CA ASP A 46 12.77 -14.50 10.22
C ASP A 46 12.74 -13.05 10.72
N LEU A 47 12.10 -12.17 9.94
CA LEU A 47 11.99 -10.76 10.27
C LEU A 47 10.58 -10.21 10.02
N VAL A 48 10.04 -9.51 11.01
CA VAL A 48 8.77 -8.77 10.85
C VAL A 48 9.06 -7.28 10.96
N LYS A 49 8.92 -6.54 9.85
CA LYS A 49 9.25 -5.12 9.78
C LYS A 49 8.05 -4.26 9.42
N ASN A 50 8.00 -3.04 9.97
CA ASN A 50 6.98 -2.08 9.58
C ASN A 50 7.18 -1.57 8.14
N GLU A 51 6.10 -1.11 7.53
CA GLU A 51 6.06 -0.64 6.14
C GLU A 51 6.91 0.59 5.90
N ILE A 52 6.93 1.53 6.87
CA ILE A 52 7.71 2.78 6.75
C ILE A 52 9.18 2.48 6.52
N THR A 53 9.76 1.60 7.35
CA THR A 53 11.16 1.21 7.22
C THR A 53 11.39 0.41 5.95
N SER A 54 10.48 -0.52 5.62
CA SER A 54 10.62 -1.36 4.43
C SER A 54 10.63 -0.52 3.15
N HIS A 55 9.67 0.39 3.00
CA HIS A 55 9.61 1.31 1.87
C HIS A 55 10.80 2.26 1.80
N ALA A 56 11.25 2.79 2.94
CA ALA A 56 12.43 3.67 3.00
C ALA A 56 13.70 2.94 2.56
N VAL A 57 13.94 1.73 3.08
CA VAL A 57 15.12 0.92 2.72
C VAL A 57 15.14 0.59 1.23
N ALA A 58 14.01 0.13 0.69
CA ALA A 58 13.92 -0.13 -0.75
C ALA A 58 14.21 1.13 -1.57
N THR A 59 13.61 2.26 -1.19
CA THR A 59 13.76 3.50 -1.95
C THR A 59 15.19 4.03 -1.89
N LEU A 60 15.81 4.03 -0.71
CA LEU A 60 17.20 4.45 -0.53
C LEU A 60 18.19 3.58 -1.32
N GLN A 61 17.88 2.29 -1.50
CA GLN A 61 18.71 1.40 -2.31
C GLN A 61 18.70 1.77 -3.81
N TYR A 62 17.55 2.20 -4.35
CA TYR A 62 17.45 2.60 -5.76
C TYR A 62 17.76 4.08 -6.00
N ILE A 63 17.44 4.93 -5.02
CA ILE A 63 17.51 6.40 -5.10
C ILE A 63 18.08 6.91 -3.77
N PRO A 64 19.41 6.86 -3.58
CA PRO A 64 20.06 7.21 -2.31
C PRO A 64 19.83 8.66 -1.85
N GLU A 65 19.61 9.57 -2.81
CA GLU A 65 19.39 11.00 -2.57
C GLU A 65 17.91 11.35 -2.27
N VAL A 66 17.01 10.35 -2.14
CA VAL A 66 15.58 10.61 -1.93
C VAL A 66 15.35 11.45 -0.67
N GLN A 67 14.50 12.48 -0.79
CA GLN A 67 14.14 13.34 0.33
C GLN A 67 12.68 13.17 0.76
N THR A 68 11.80 12.79 -0.18
CA THR A 68 10.39 12.53 0.12
C THR A 68 9.92 11.28 -0.59
N ILE A 69 9.25 10.41 0.16
CA ILE A 69 8.61 9.22 -0.39
C ILE A 69 7.12 9.33 -0.16
N ILE A 70 6.36 9.34 -1.25
CA ILE A 70 4.91 9.28 -1.29
C ILE A 70 4.54 7.84 -1.63
N GLU A 71 3.75 7.20 -0.78
CA GLU A 71 3.20 5.87 -1.06
C GLU A 71 1.68 5.95 -0.99
N ILE A 72 1.01 5.59 -2.07
CA ILE A 72 -0.46 5.54 -2.10
C ILE A 72 -0.87 4.14 -2.54
N GLY A 73 -1.31 3.37 -1.55
CA GLY A 73 -1.84 2.04 -1.74
C GLY A 73 -3.33 2.04 -2.01
N GLY A 74 -3.94 0.85 -2.04
CA GLY A 74 -5.37 0.71 -2.27
C GLY A 74 -6.23 1.12 -1.07
N GLN A 75 -5.74 0.95 0.16
CA GLN A 75 -6.53 1.12 1.40
C GLN A 75 -5.90 2.08 2.40
N ASP A 76 -4.61 2.34 2.26
CA ASP A 76 -3.88 3.29 3.08
C ASP A 76 -2.93 4.11 2.20
N SER A 77 -2.38 5.17 2.78
CA SER A 77 -1.36 5.98 2.14
C SER A 77 -0.41 6.56 3.18
N LYS A 78 0.82 6.81 2.74
CA LYS A 78 1.95 7.14 3.60
C LYS A 78 2.78 8.25 2.97
N ILE A 79 3.36 9.10 3.81
CA ILE A 79 4.45 9.98 3.45
C ILE A 79 5.64 9.68 4.35
N ILE A 80 6.83 9.64 3.80
CA ILE A 80 8.07 9.39 4.53
C ILE A 80 9.06 10.48 4.15
N ILE A 81 9.55 11.20 5.15
CA ILE A 81 10.53 12.27 5.00
C ILE A 81 11.89 11.70 5.36
N VAL A 82 12.84 11.84 4.43
CA VAL A 82 14.19 11.31 4.54
C VAL A 82 15.17 12.46 4.50
N ARG A 83 16.10 12.53 5.46
CA ARG A 83 17.20 13.49 5.47
C ARG A 83 18.48 12.75 5.80
N ASP A 84 19.54 13.04 5.05
CA ASP A 84 20.85 12.42 5.22
C ASP A 84 20.78 10.87 5.24
N GLY A 85 19.92 10.30 4.39
CA GLY A 85 19.71 8.85 4.30
C GLY A 85 18.89 8.23 5.44
N ILE A 86 18.31 9.02 6.34
CA ILE A 86 17.58 8.55 7.53
C ILE A 86 16.13 9.06 7.49
N VAL A 87 15.19 8.22 7.90
CA VAL A 87 13.78 8.63 8.09
C VAL A 87 13.67 9.58 9.27
N THR A 88 13.32 10.84 9.03
CA THR A 88 13.18 11.88 10.07
C THR A 88 11.75 12.16 10.45
N ASP A 89 10.79 11.91 9.56
CA ASP A 89 9.37 12.09 9.83
C ASP A 89 8.54 11.17 8.91
N PHE A 90 7.33 10.82 9.34
CA PHE A 90 6.38 10.10 8.52
C PHE A 90 4.93 10.46 8.88
N GLY A 91 4.02 10.18 7.95
CA GLY A 91 2.57 10.28 8.15
C GLY A 91 1.90 9.10 7.48
N MET A 92 0.81 8.60 8.05
CA MET A 92 0.06 7.47 7.50
C MET A 92 -1.43 7.66 7.76
N ASN A 93 -2.25 7.32 6.78
CA ASN A 93 -3.69 7.25 6.90
C ASN A 93 -4.19 5.85 6.54
N THR A 94 -4.86 5.20 7.50
CA THR A 94 -5.46 3.88 7.36
C THR A 94 -6.99 3.89 7.48
N VAL A 95 -7.59 5.07 7.69
CA VAL A 95 -9.02 5.20 8.04
C VAL A 95 -9.82 5.80 6.89
N CYS A 96 -9.29 6.81 6.20
CA CYS A 96 -10.02 7.54 5.18
C CYS A 96 -9.68 7.06 3.76
N ALA A 97 -10.69 6.63 3.00
CA ALA A 97 -10.50 6.21 1.62
C ALA A 97 -10.10 7.35 0.66
N ALA A 98 -10.47 8.60 0.96
CA ALA A 98 -10.42 9.75 0.04
C ALA A 98 -9.01 10.14 -0.46
N GLY A 99 -7.95 9.61 0.17
CA GLY A 99 -6.55 9.78 -0.23
C GLY A 99 -5.85 8.47 -0.57
N THR A 100 -6.59 7.47 -1.06
CA THR A 100 -6.10 6.12 -1.39
C THR A 100 -6.68 5.63 -2.71
N GLY A 101 -6.15 4.54 -3.27
CA GLY A 101 -6.64 3.96 -4.53
C GLY A 101 -8.12 3.57 -4.52
N SER A 102 -8.65 3.13 -3.37
CA SER A 102 -10.06 2.77 -3.24
C SER A 102 -11.02 3.91 -3.59
N PHE A 103 -10.61 5.17 -3.37
CA PHE A 103 -11.38 6.33 -3.81
C PHE A 103 -11.67 6.29 -5.31
N LEU A 104 -10.65 6.02 -6.12
CA LEU A 104 -10.77 5.92 -7.58
C LEU A 104 -11.49 4.65 -7.99
N ASP A 105 -11.20 3.51 -7.34
CA ASP A 105 -11.88 2.23 -7.63
C ASP A 105 -13.40 2.36 -7.48
N HIS A 106 -13.86 3.02 -6.41
CA HIS A 106 -15.28 3.27 -6.18
C HIS A 106 -15.89 4.15 -7.28
N GLN A 107 -15.17 5.15 -7.78
CA GLN A 107 -15.69 6.01 -8.86
C GLN A 107 -15.68 5.28 -10.21
N ALA A 108 -14.62 4.54 -10.51
CA ALA A 108 -14.50 3.75 -11.74
C ALA A 108 -15.64 2.71 -11.83
N LEU A 109 -15.89 1.98 -10.73
CA LEU A 109 -17.00 1.03 -10.65
C LEU A 109 -18.36 1.69 -10.93
N ARG A 110 -18.60 2.89 -10.39
CA ARG A 110 -19.86 3.64 -10.60
C ARG A 110 -20.04 4.08 -12.05
N LEU A 111 -18.95 4.41 -12.72
CA LEU A 111 -18.92 4.78 -14.12
C LEU A 111 -18.94 3.55 -15.05
N ASN A 112 -19.04 2.34 -14.50
CA ASN A 112 -18.93 1.08 -15.22
C ASN A 112 -17.67 0.99 -16.08
N MET A 113 -16.54 1.45 -15.54
CA MET A 113 -15.24 1.43 -16.21
C MET A 113 -14.20 0.73 -15.35
N SER A 114 -13.17 0.16 -15.98
CA SER A 114 -12.02 -0.38 -15.26
C SER A 114 -11.12 0.76 -14.74
N ILE A 115 -10.29 0.47 -13.74
CA ILE A 115 -9.35 1.47 -13.21
C ILE A 115 -8.27 1.85 -14.24
N GLU A 116 -7.93 0.92 -15.13
CA GLU A 116 -7.01 1.14 -16.25
C GLU A 116 -7.64 2.09 -17.30
N GLU A 117 -8.91 1.86 -17.67
CA GLU A 117 -9.64 2.76 -18.56
C GLU A 117 -9.78 4.15 -17.93
N PHE A 118 -10.09 4.21 -16.63
CA PHE A 118 -10.16 5.46 -15.86
C PHE A 118 -8.86 6.25 -16.01
N ALA A 119 -7.72 5.61 -15.73
CA ALA A 119 -6.41 6.26 -15.76
C ALA A 119 -6.08 6.78 -17.16
N GLN A 120 -6.31 5.97 -18.19
CA GLN A 120 -6.05 6.34 -19.58
C GLN A 120 -6.90 7.54 -20.02
N ARG A 121 -8.20 7.54 -19.69
CA ARG A 121 -9.13 8.59 -20.11
C ARG A 121 -8.92 9.89 -19.34
N ALA A 122 -8.55 9.82 -18.07
CA ALA A 122 -8.21 11.01 -17.26
C ALA A 122 -7.10 11.86 -17.91
N LEU A 123 -6.12 11.23 -18.57
CA LEU A 123 -5.06 11.95 -19.29
C LEU A 123 -5.57 12.78 -20.48
N GLY A 124 -6.74 12.45 -21.04
CA GLY A 124 -7.37 13.17 -22.14
C GLY A 124 -8.12 14.44 -21.72
N SER A 125 -8.08 14.80 -20.43
CA SER A 125 -8.68 16.03 -19.93
C SER A 125 -8.04 17.28 -20.54
N GLN A 126 -8.87 18.25 -20.90
CA GLN A 126 -8.45 19.55 -21.44
C GLN A 126 -8.88 20.70 -20.54
N ALA A 127 -9.96 20.52 -19.78
CA ALA A 127 -10.54 21.52 -18.89
C ALA A 127 -11.06 20.83 -17.62
N PRO A 128 -10.17 20.33 -16.74
CA PRO A 128 -10.57 19.54 -15.59
C PRO A 128 -11.58 20.25 -14.71
N VAL A 129 -12.61 19.52 -14.30
CA VAL A 129 -13.61 20.06 -13.38
C VAL A 129 -13.15 19.89 -11.95
N ARG A 130 -13.35 20.93 -11.14
CA ARG A 130 -13.06 20.84 -9.72
C ARG A 130 -14.08 19.92 -9.04
N ILE A 131 -13.60 18.81 -8.50
CA ILE A 131 -14.35 17.93 -7.60
C ILE A 131 -13.93 18.21 -6.16
N ALA A 132 -14.91 18.44 -5.28
CA ALA A 132 -14.66 18.76 -3.88
C ALA A 132 -13.95 17.61 -3.14
N GLY A 133 -14.33 16.37 -3.42
CA GLY A 133 -13.53 15.18 -3.13
C GLY A 133 -13.31 14.80 -1.66
N ARG A 134 -13.75 15.60 -0.68
CA ARG A 134 -13.41 15.43 0.75
C ARG A 134 -13.75 14.05 1.34
N CYS A 135 -14.77 13.40 0.79
CA CYS A 135 -15.20 12.06 1.14
C CYS A 135 -15.59 11.35 -0.15
N THR A 136 -15.29 10.04 -0.25
CA THR A 136 -15.68 9.20 -1.39
C THR A 136 -17.18 9.30 -1.70
N VAL A 137 -18.02 9.39 -0.67
CA VAL A 137 -19.49 9.51 -0.81
C VAL A 137 -19.90 10.85 -1.42
N PHE A 138 -19.26 11.95 -1.02
CA PHE A 138 -19.59 13.27 -1.57
C PHE A 138 -18.97 13.49 -2.95
N ALA A 139 -17.81 12.88 -3.21
CA ALA A 139 -17.22 12.87 -4.53
C ALA A 139 -18.13 12.24 -5.58
N GLU A 140 -18.84 11.16 -5.21
CA GLU A 140 -19.87 10.54 -6.06
C GLU A 140 -20.97 11.55 -6.44
N SER A 141 -21.53 12.25 -5.46
CA SER A 141 -22.62 13.21 -5.69
C SER A 141 -22.17 14.37 -6.58
N ASP A 142 -20.96 14.89 -6.36
CA ASP A 142 -20.36 15.96 -7.16
C ASP A 142 -20.07 15.47 -8.59
N MET A 143 -19.51 14.27 -8.75
CA MET A 143 -19.27 13.64 -10.06
C MET A 143 -20.56 13.52 -10.88
N VAL A 144 -21.63 12.97 -10.29
CA VAL A 144 -22.94 12.83 -10.95
C VAL A 144 -23.50 14.19 -11.35
N HIS A 145 -23.38 15.18 -10.47
CA HIS A 145 -23.81 16.55 -10.77
C HIS A 145 -23.04 17.13 -11.96
N LYS A 146 -21.71 16.96 -12.02
CA LYS A 146 -20.89 17.42 -13.16
C LYS A 146 -21.27 16.70 -14.47
N GLN A 147 -21.60 15.42 -14.43
CA GLN A 147 -22.11 14.71 -15.61
C GLN A 147 -23.43 15.30 -16.09
N GLN A 148 -24.38 15.58 -15.18
CA GLN A 148 -25.67 16.19 -15.53
C GLN A 148 -25.55 17.59 -16.12
N MET A 149 -24.51 18.33 -15.74
CA MET A 149 -24.17 19.63 -16.33
C MET A 149 -23.54 19.52 -17.74
N GLY A 150 -23.30 18.31 -18.24
CA GLY A 150 -22.73 18.08 -19.56
C GLY A 150 -21.22 18.21 -19.64
N HIS A 151 -20.50 18.16 -18.51
CA HIS A 151 -19.04 18.12 -18.53
C HIS A 151 -18.54 16.82 -19.17
N ARG A 152 -17.43 16.94 -19.92
CA ARG A 152 -16.77 15.77 -20.50
C ARG A 152 -16.29 14.85 -19.39
N ILE A 153 -16.43 13.56 -19.63
CA ILE A 153 -16.03 12.55 -18.66
C ILE A 153 -14.53 12.59 -18.38
N GLU A 154 -13.67 12.82 -19.38
CA GLU A 154 -12.22 12.94 -19.17
C GLU A 154 -11.87 14.05 -18.16
N ASP A 155 -12.57 15.19 -18.22
CA ASP A 155 -12.39 16.31 -17.31
C ASP A 155 -12.86 16.01 -15.88
N ILE A 156 -13.89 15.17 -15.74
CA ILE A 156 -14.37 14.67 -14.45
C ILE A 156 -13.37 13.68 -13.85
N LEU A 157 -12.86 12.74 -14.65
CA LEU A 157 -11.88 11.74 -14.22
C LEU A 157 -10.58 12.39 -13.74
N TYR A 158 -10.07 13.40 -14.47
CA TYR A 158 -8.90 14.14 -14.03
C TYR A 158 -9.18 14.99 -12.79
N GLY A 159 -10.38 15.59 -12.69
CA GLY A 159 -10.84 16.27 -11.50
C GLY A 159 -10.86 15.41 -10.23
N LEU A 160 -11.20 14.12 -10.38
CA LEU A 160 -11.12 13.10 -9.32
C LEU A 160 -9.67 12.76 -8.97
N CYS A 161 -8.76 12.66 -9.95
CA CYS A 161 -7.33 12.45 -9.69
C CYS A 161 -6.76 13.60 -8.85
N GLN A 162 -7.03 14.84 -9.25
CA GLN A 162 -6.61 16.01 -8.50
C GLN A 162 -7.26 16.07 -7.11
N ALA A 163 -8.51 15.60 -6.96
CA ALA A 163 -9.15 15.53 -5.66
C ALA A 163 -8.45 14.56 -4.71
N LEU A 164 -8.05 13.38 -5.18
CA LEU A 164 -7.27 12.42 -4.39
C LEU A 164 -5.95 13.05 -3.93
N VAL A 165 -5.19 13.67 -4.85
CA VAL A 165 -3.91 14.30 -4.53
C VAL A 165 -4.08 15.42 -3.50
N ARG A 166 -5.04 16.32 -3.69
CA ARG A 166 -5.36 17.36 -2.70
C ARG A 166 -5.72 16.78 -1.34
N ASN A 167 -6.50 15.70 -1.28
CA ASN A 167 -6.84 15.05 -0.02
C ASN A 167 -5.64 14.40 0.64
N TYR A 168 -4.77 13.74 -0.13
CA TYR A 168 -3.54 13.16 0.39
C TYR A 168 -2.66 14.23 1.03
N LEU A 169 -2.43 15.35 0.32
CA LEU A 169 -1.59 16.43 0.82
C LEU A 169 -2.18 17.13 2.06
N ASN A 170 -3.50 17.36 2.07
CA ASN A 170 -4.17 18.05 3.18
C ASN A 170 -4.36 17.19 4.44
N ASN A 171 -4.26 15.86 4.34
CA ASN A 171 -4.47 14.97 5.48
C ASN A 171 -3.20 14.23 5.89
N VAL A 172 -2.50 13.60 4.95
CA VAL A 172 -1.34 12.73 5.24
C VAL A 172 -0.05 13.53 5.22
N ALA A 173 0.11 14.41 4.23
CA ALA A 173 1.31 15.24 4.07
C ALA A 173 1.22 16.59 4.80
N LEU A 174 0.14 16.84 5.56
CA LEU A 174 -0.08 18.12 6.20
C LEU A 174 1.04 18.45 7.18
N GLY A 175 1.69 19.59 6.97
CA GLY A 175 2.80 20.05 7.80
C GLY A 175 4.13 19.32 7.59
N LYS A 176 4.23 18.45 6.59
CA LYS A 176 5.48 17.74 6.25
C LYS A 176 6.37 18.60 5.36
N ASP A 177 7.68 18.54 5.58
CA ASP A 177 8.69 19.22 4.76
C ASP A 177 8.94 18.41 3.47
N ILE A 178 8.12 18.64 2.44
CA ILE A 178 8.24 17.97 1.14
C ILE A 178 9.38 18.61 0.35
N LYS A 179 10.40 17.81 -0.01
CA LYS A 179 11.54 18.24 -0.81
C LYS A 179 11.88 17.22 -1.90
N PRO A 180 12.31 17.67 -3.09
CA PRO A 180 12.87 16.79 -4.11
C PRO A 180 14.26 16.27 -3.72
N PRO A 181 14.68 15.09 -4.20
CA PRO A 181 13.95 14.16 -5.06
C PRO A 181 12.73 13.53 -4.38
N ILE A 182 11.58 13.56 -5.07
CA ILE A 182 10.31 12.99 -4.60
C ILE A 182 10.10 11.67 -5.33
N VAL A 183 9.87 10.60 -4.57
CA VAL A 183 9.55 9.28 -5.09
C VAL A 183 8.10 8.96 -4.82
N PHE A 184 7.38 8.52 -5.86
CA PHE A 184 6.00 8.05 -5.74
C PHE A 184 5.93 6.55 -6.01
N GLN A 185 5.34 5.82 -5.07
CA GLN A 185 5.22 4.37 -5.08
C GLN A 185 3.83 3.90 -4.60
N GLY A 186 3.62 2.58 -4.62
CA GLY A 186 2.34 1.94 -4.33
C GLY A 186 1.56 1.61 -5.61
N GLY A 187 0.41 0.97 -5.43
CA GLY A 187 -0.44 0.54 -6.55
C GLY A 187 -1.03 1.70 -7.35
N VAL A 188 -1.27 2.86 -6.71
CA VAL A 188 -1.82 4.03 -7.40
C VAL A 188 -0.81 4.66 -8.37
N ALA A 189 0.49 4.38 -8.22
CA ALA A 189 1.52 4.88 -9.14
C ALA A 189 1.42 4.31 -10.57
N PHE A 190 0.65 3.22 -10.78
CA PHE A 190 0.28 2.80 -12.15
C PHE A 190 -0.57 3.84 -12.88
N ASN A 191 -1.33 4.66 -12.15
CA ASN A 191 -2.18 5.68 -12.72
C ASN A 191 -1.38 6.94 -13.06
N GLN A 192 -0.98 7.07 -14.32
CA GLN A 192 -0.21 8.21 -14.83
C GLN A 192 -0.92 9.57 -14.67
N ALA A 193 -2.26 9.59 -14.57
CA ALA A 193 -2.99 10.83 -14.28
C ALA A 193 -2.78 11.28 -12.82
N ILE A 194 -2.54 10.36 -11.88
CA ILE A 194 -2.16 10.72 -10.50
C ILE A 194 -0.72 11.22 -10.45
N VAL A 195 0.20 10.59 -11.19
CA VAL A 195 1.58 11.08 -11.30
C VAL A 195 1.59 12.52 -11.82
N LYS A 196 0.86 12.78 -12.90
CA LYS A 196 0.68 14.13 -13.45
C LYS A 196 0.08 15.11 -12.42
N ALA A 197 -0.98 14.71 -11.72
CA ALA A 197 -1.62 15.55 -10.71
C ALA A 197 -0.70 15.85 -9.51
N LEU A 198 0.13 14.90 -9.09
CA LEU A 198 1.14 15.11 -8.04
C LEU A 198 2.20 16.11 -8.51
N GLN A 199 2.71 15.98 -9.73
CA GLN A 199 3.69 16.91 -10.28
C GLN A 199 3.13 18.33 -10.39
N GLU A 200 1.88 18.48 -10.85
CA GLU A 200 1.20 19.78 -10.94
C GLU A 200 0.98 20.42 -9.57
N GLU A 201 0.54 19.65 -8.57
CA GLU A 201 0.22 20.18 -7.23
C GLU A 201 1.47 20.47 -6.40
N LEU A 202 2.56 19.72 -6.61
CA LEU A 202 3.84 19.91 -5.90
C LEU A 202 4.80 20.86 -6.62
N ASP A 203 4.49 21.25 -7.87
CA ASP A 203 5.39 22.01 -8.77
C ASP A 203 6.81 21.40 -8.81
N ALA A 204 6.88 20.07 -8.91
CA ALA A 204 8.12 19.30 -8.82
C ALA A 204 8.05 18.03 -9.66
N GLU A 205 9.22 17.54 -10.09
CA GLU A 205 9.32 16.21 -10.70
C GLU A 205 9.07 15.12 -9.65
N VAL A 206 8.33 14.08 -10.05
CA VAL A 206 8.01 12.92 -9.22
C VAL A 206 8.54 11.68 -9.90
N ILE A 207 9.46 10.98 -9.23
CA ILE A 207 10.11 9.79 -9.73
C ILE A 207 9.25 8.58 -9.38
N VAL A 208 8.91 7.75 -10.37
CA VAL A 208 8.20 6.48 -10.16
C VAL A 208 9.17 5.33 -10.43
N PRO A 209 9.57 4.54 -9.40
CA PRO A 209 10.48 3.41 -9.57
C PRO A 209 9.86 2.30 -10.41
N SER A 210 10.68 1.46 -11.06
CA SER A 210 10.21 0.39 -11.95
C SER A 210 9.34 -0.68 -11.27
N HIS A 211 9.55 -0.91 -9.96
CA HIS A 211 8.83 -1.88 -9.14
C HIS A 211 8.04 -1.21 -8.00
N HIS A 212 7.48 -0.04 -8.31
CA HIS A 212 6.78 0.82 -7.36
C HIS A 212 5.68 0.10 -6.55
N GLU A 213 5.09 -0.96 -7.09
CA GLU A 213 4.02 -1.76 -6.51
C GLU A 213 4.47 -2.76 -5.43
N ILE A 214 5.76 -3.12 -5.40
CA ILE A 214 6.33 -4.10 -4.45
C ILE A 214 7.52 -3.56 -3.65
N MET A 215 7.78 -2.26 -3.65
CA MET A 215 8.89 -1.64 -2.91
C MET A 215 8.92 -2.04 -1.43
N GLY A 216 7.77 -2.14 -0.76
CA GLY A 216 7.71 -2.61 0.62
C GLY A 216 8.23 -4.04 0.77
N ALA A 217 7.89 -4.94 -0.14
CA ALA A 217 8.38 -6.32 -0.14
C ALA A 217 9.88 -6.38 -0.44
N ILE A 218 10.38 -5.57 -1.39
CA ILE A 218 11.81 -5.47 -1.71
C ILE A 218 12.59 -5.05 -0.46
N GLY A 219 12.15 -4.00 0.24
CA GLY A 219 12.86 -3.52 1.42
C GLY A 219 12.79 -4.49 2.59
N ALA A 220 11.68 -5.23 2.73
CA ALA A 220 11.60 -6.31 3.69
C ALA A 220 12.60 -7.44 3.36
N ALA A 221 12.74 -7.81 2.09
CA ALA A 221 13.71 -8.82 1.64
C ALA A 221 15.16 -8.36 1.83
N LEU A 222 15.49 -7.10 1.56
CA LEU A 222 16.82 -6.52 1.82
C LEU A 222 17.18 -6.59 3.31
N LEU A 223 16.24 -6.23 4.17
CA LEU A 223 16.43 -6.31 5.62
C LEU A 223 16.54 -7.75 6.13
N ALA A 224 15.77 -8.69 5.58
CA ALA A 224 15.96 -10.11 5.89
C ALA A 224 17.33 -10.61 5.47
N ASN A 225 17.82 -10.21 4.29
CA ASN A 225 19.14 -10.59 3.83
C ASN A 225 20.24 -10.09 4.79
N GLU A 226 20.16 -8.83 5.25
CA GLU A 226 21.07 -8.29 6.26
C GLU A 226 21.00 -9.08 7.58
N GLU A 227 19.79 -9.35 8.10
CA GLU A 227 19.60 -10.11 9.34
C GLU A 227 20.15 -11.54 9.24
N MET A 228 19.97 -12.18 8.08
CA MET A 228 20.36 -13.57 7.88
C MET A 228 21.86 -13.76 7.65
N VAL A 229 22.60 -12.73 7.21
CA VAL A 229 24.07 -12.79 7.07
C VAL A 229 24.73 -13.08 8.42
N ASP A 230 24.21 -12.52 9.51
CA ASP A 230 24.74 -12.74 10.87
C ASP A 230 24.13 -13.97 11.57
N ASN A 231 23.12 -14.61 10.96
CA ASN A 231 22.39 -15.71 11.56
C ASN A 231 22.90 -17.09 11.11
N ASN A 232 23.57 -17.80 12.02
CA ASN A 232 24.08 -19.15 11.78
C ASN A 232 23.03 -20.27 11.94
N ASN A 233 21.80 -19.98 12.32
CA ASN A 233 20.78 -20.99 12.64
C ASN A 233 19.87 -21.36 11.44
N GLY A 234 20.07 -20.75 10.28
CA GLY A 234 19.20 -20.91 9.11
C GLY A 234 17.83 -20.24 9.28
N SER A 235 17.02 -20.26 8.22
CA SER A 235 15.69 -19.62 8.22
C SER A 235 14.66 -20.42 9.02
N GLN A 236 13.73 -19.72 9.67
CA GLN A 236 12.54 -20.26 10.33
C GLN A 236 11.38 -20.51 9.35
N PHE A 237 11.60 -20.32 8.05
CA PHE A 237 10.59 -20.51 7.03
C PHE A 237 9.98 -21.91 7.13
N LYS A 238 8.67 -21.97 7.27
CA LYS A 238 7.92 -23.22 7.48
C LYS A 238 7.72 -24.03 6.19
N GLY A 239 8.26 -23.56 5.06
CA GLY A 239 8.12 -24.19 3.76
C GLY A 239 6.79 -23.86 3.07
N PHE A 240 6.69 -24.17 1.77
CA PHE A 240 5.50 -23.86 0.98
C PHE A 240 4.25 -24.71 1.30
N SER A 241 4.39 -25.78 2.08
CA SER A 241 3.27 -26.61 2.53
C SER A 241 2.30 -25.86 3.44
N VAL A 242 2.71 -24.75 4.07
CA VAL A 242 1.81 -23.87 4.84
C VAL A 242 0.65 -23.31 4.02
N SER A 243 0.79 -23.30 2.69
CA SER A 243 -0.27 -22.88 1.78
C SER A 243 -1.45 -23.86 1.67
N GLU A 244 -1.31 -25.08 2.19
CA GLU A 244 -2.34 -26.12 2.23
C GLU A 244 -2.95 -26.28 3.64
N VAL A 245 -2.36 -25.64 4.64
CA VAL A 245 -2.77 -25.73 6.04
C VAL A 245 -4.11 -24.99 6.27
N LYS A 246 -5.03 -25.61 7.00
CA LYS A 246 -6.30 -24.99 7.39
C LYS A 246 -6.15 -24.26 8.73
N TYR A 247 -5.98 -22.94 8.65
CA TYR A 247 -6.03 -22.09 9.83
C TYR A 247 -7.48 -21.76 10.20
N HIS A 248 -7.76 -21.69 11.50
CA HIS A 248 -9.05 -21.24 12.01
C HIS A 248 -8.89 -19.87 12.67
N THR A 249 -9.67 -18.90 12.20
CA THR A 249 -9.72 -17.56 12.76
C THR A 249 -10.94 -17.45 13.66
N SER A 250 -10.74 -17.04 14.90
CA SER A 250 -11.80 -16.71 15.85
C SER A 250 -11.54 -15.33 16.44
N SER A 251 -12.40 -14.83 17.32
CA SER A 251 -12.13 -13.63 18.11
C SER A 251 -12.50 -13.87 19.57
N PHE A 252 -11.97 -13.05 20.48
CA PHE A 252 -12.36 -13.02 21.88
C PHE A 252 -12.35 -11.58 22.41
N GLU A 253 -13.15 -11.30 23.43
CA GLU A 253 -13.13 -10.01 24.11
C GLU A 253 -11.97 -9.95 25.12
N CYS A 254 -11.09 -8.97 24.95
CA CYS A 254 -9.98 -8.73 25.87
C CYS A 254 -10.49 -8.06 27.15
N LYS A 255 -10.24 -8.71 28.29
CA LYS A 255 -10.62 -8.22 29.63
C LYS A 255 -9.47 -7.53 30.37
N ALA A 256 -8.39 -7.18 29.68
CA ALA A 256 -7.21 -6.56 30.30
C ALA A 256 -7.46 -5.11 30.76
N CYS A 257 -8.43 -4.42 30.16
CA CYS A 257 -8.84 -3.08 30.55
C CYS A 257 -10.34 -2.85 30.22
N PRO A 258 -10.93 -1.72 30.64
CA PRO A 258 -12.34 -1.42 30.40
C PRO A 258 -12.75 -1.26 28.93
N ASN A 259 -11.80 -1.24 27.99
CA ASN A 259 -12.08 -1.03 26.56
C ASN A 259 -12.71 -2.24 25.87
N LEU A 260 -12.67 -3.44 26.47
CA LEU A 260 -13.29 -4.68 25.97
C LEU A 260 -13.05 -4.91 24.46
N CYS A 261 -11.80 -4.71 24.01
CA CYS A 261 -11.47 -4.81 22.61
C CYS A 261 -11.72 -6.23 22.09
N GLU A 262 -12.35 -6.35 20.92
CA GLU A 262 -12.41 -7.61 20.19
C GLU A 262 -11.02 -7.91 19.59
N VAL A 263 -10.42 -9.03 19.99
CA VAL A 263 -9.09 -9.45 19.57
C VAL A 263 -9.22 -10.67 18.67
N ALA A 264 -8.68 -10.57 17.45
CA ALA A 264 -8.63 -11.68 16.51
C ALA A 264 -7.63 -12.73 17.01
N GLN A 265 -7.98 -14.00 16.89
CA GLN A 265 -7.19 -15.14 17.30
C GLN A 265 -6.99 -16.10 16.13
N LEU A 266 -5.74 -16.49 15.90
CA LEU A 266 -5.39 -17.52 14.93
C LEU A 266 -5.13 -18.84 15.66
N SER A 267 -5.71 -19.92 15.16
CA SER A 267 -5.50 -21.26 15.69
C SER A 267 -5.25 -22.28 14.59
N LEU A 268 -4.48 -23.30 14.95
CA LEU A 268 -4.19 -24.46 14.11
C LEU A 268 -4.35 -25.72 14.97
N ASN A 269 -5.17 -26.67 14.52
CA ASN A 269 -5.44 -27.92 15.24
C ASN A 269 -5.86 -27.72 16.72
N GLY A 270 -6.62 -26.66 17.00
CA GLY A 270 -7.07 -26.30 18.35
C GLY A 270 -6.05 -25.56 19.21
N GLN A 271 -4.80 -25.38 18.74
CA GLN A 271 -3.77 -24.61 19.42
C GLN A 271 -3.75 -23.16 18.93
N VAL A 272 -3.72 -22.20 19.85
CA VAL A 272 -3.61 -20.77 19.53
C VAL A 272 -2.19 -20.44 19.09
N LEU A 273 -2.06 -19.86 17.90
CA LEU A 273 -0.78 -19.44 17.32
C LEU A 273 -0.52 -17.94 17.50
N ALA A 274 -1.57 -17.12 17.46
CA ALA A 274 -1.48 -15.67 17.59
C ALA A 274 -2.79 -15.06 18.14
N ARG A 275 -2.66 -13.91 18.80
CA ARG A 275 -3.72 -13.03 19.30
C ARG A 275 -3.34 -11.58 18.99
#